data_AF-A0A9D5BQF7-F1
#
_entry.id   AF-A0A9D5BQF7-F1
#
_cell.length_a   1.000
_cell.length_b   1.000
_cell.length_c   1.000
_cell.angle_alpha   90.00
_cell.angle_beta   90.00
_cell.angle_gamma   90.00
#
_symmetry.space_group_name_H-M   'P 1'
#
loop_
_entity.id
_entity.type
_entity.pdbx_description
1 polymer ?
#
loop_
_entity_poly.entity_id
_entity_poly.type
_entity_poly.pdbx_seq_one_letter_code
_entity_poly.pdbx_strand_id
1 'polypeptide(L)'
;MERYRRRDDAGHKHSSDIDLEREEECGICMEMNSKIVLPNCNHAMCLKCYHEWRARSQSCPFCRDSLKRVDSCDLWVLTDSRDVVDMETVTRENLRRLFMYIDKLPLIIPDSLFDPYDSHLR
;
A
#
# COMPACT_ATOMS: atom_id res chain seq x y z
N MET A 1 -3.59 -33.37 27.78
CA MET A 1 -3.57 -31.92 28.09
C MET A 1 -2.13 -31.45 27.89
N GLU A 2 -1.75 -31.33 26.62
CA GLU A 2 -0.37 -31.09 26.17
C GLU A 2 -0.06 -29.59 26.34
N ARG A 3 0.83 -29.25 27.28
CA ARG A 3 1.24 -27.85 27.51
C ARG A 3 2.17 -27.42 26.38
N TYR A 4 1.61 -26.83 25.33
CA TYR A 4 2.36 -26.13 24.29
C TYR A 4 3.15 -24.97 24.92
N ARG A 5 4.45 -25.17 25.15
CA ARG A 5 5.38 -24.10 25.52
C ARG A 5 5.53 -23.21 24.29
N ARG A 6 4.94 -22.01 24.31
CA ARG A 6 5.28 -20.95 23.35
C ARG A 6 6.75 -20.62 23.57
N ARG A 7 7.55 -20.79 22.52
CA ARG A 7 8.94 -20.37 22.49
C ARG A 7 8.90 -18.87 22.21
N ASP A 8 8.98 -18.08 23.26
CA ASP A 8 9.23 -16.65 23.16
C ASP A 8 10.66 -16.49 22.64
N ASP A 9 10.80 -16.35 21.33
CA ASP A 9 12.07 -15.98 20.68
C ASP A 9 11.79 -14.86 19.68
N ALA A 10 11.22 -13.77 20.19
CA ALA A 10 11.33 -12.47 19.55
C ALA A 10 12.66 -11.88 19.98
N GLY A 11 13.74 -12.35 19.36
CA GLY A 11 15.03 -11.67 19.37
C GLY A 11 14.87 -10.31 18.70
N HIS A 12 14.34 -9.32 19.43
CA HIS A 12 14.53 -7.91 19.15
C HIS A 12 16.03 -7.66 19.29
N LYS A 13 16.74 -7.89 18.18
CA LYS A 13 18.10 -7.45 18.01
C LYS A 13 18.04 -5.94 18.20
N HIS A 14 18.66 -5.45 19.27
CA HIS A 14 18.79 -4.02 19.52
C HIS A 14 19.69 -3.46 18.41
N SER A 15 19.11 -3.14 17.25
CA SER A 15 19.77 -2.34 16.24
C SER A 15 20.15 -1.03 16.91
N SER A 16 21.38 -0.57 16.70
CA SER A 16 21.74 0.76 17.16
C SER A 16 20.89 1.78 16.40
N ASP A 17 20.58 2.94 16.99
CA ASP A 17 19.82 4.00 16.31
C ASP A 17 20.50 4.39 14.97
N ILE A 18 21.83 4.27 14.92
CA ILE A 18 22.67 4.48 13.74
C ILE A 18 22.37 3.47 12.63
N ASP A 19 22.11 2.21 12.95
CA ASP A 19 21.78 1.19 11.94
C ASP A 19 20.38 1.43 11.36
N LEU A 20 19.44 1.92 12.18
CA LEU A 20 18.09 2.29 11.73
C LEU A 20 18.12 3.46 10.75
N GLU A 21 18.87 4.53 11.07
CA GLU A 21 19.04 5.68 10.17
C GLU A 21 19.63 5.27 8.81
N ARG A 22 20.66 4.41 8.82
CA ARG A 22 21.28 3.90 7.59
C ARG A 22 20.32 3.05 6.75
N GLU A 23 19.41 2.31 7.39
CA GLU A 23 18.37 1.55 6.70
C GLU A 23 17.27 2.45 6.11
N GLU A 24 17.07 3.66 6.63
CA GLU A 24 16.13 4.67 6.12
C GLU A 24 16.72 5.53 4.99
N GLU A 25 18.05 5.62 4.87
CA GLU A 25 18.71 6.44 3.84
C GLU A 25 18.67 5.82 2.44
N CYS A 26 18.52 6.64 1.41
CA CYS A 26 18.69 6.19 0.03
C CYS A 26 20.15 5.74 -0.21
N GLY A 27 20.36 4.48 -0.62
CA GLY A 27 21.70 3.92 -0.88
C GLY A 27 22.48 4.52 -2.05
N ILE A 28 22.00 5.60 -2.66
CA ILE A 28 22.67 6.35 -3.74
C ILE A 28 23.07 7.75 -3.26
N CYS A 29 22.12 8.53 -2.72
CA CYS A 29 22.39 9.90 -2.27
C CYS A 29 22.66 10.04 -0.77
N MET A 30 22.46 8.99 0.03
CA MET A 30 22.62 8.98 1.50
C MET A 30 21.72 10.00 2.21
N GLU A 31 20.55 10.28 1.65
CA GLU A 31 19.56 11.21 2.22
C GLU A 31 18.34 10.44 2.72
N MET A 32 17.73 10.91 3.81
CA MET A 32 16.49 10.37 4.39
C MET A 32 15.26 10.77 3.56
N ASN A 33 15.09 10.13 2.40
CA ASN A 33 13.95 10.32 1.52
C ASN A 33 13.10 9.05 1.47
N SER A 34 11.78 9.21 1.27
CA SER A 34 10.90 8.10 0.93
C SER A 34 11.46 7.31 -0.26
N LYS A 35 11.51 5.99 -0.10
CA LYS A 35 12.07 5.10 -1.10
C LYS A 35 10.97 4.55 -1.98
N ILE A 36 11.35 4.19 -3.19
CA ILE A 36 10.56 3.36 -4.08
C ILE A 36 11.27 2.02 -4.28
N VAL A 37 10.50 0.97 -4.52
CA VAL A 37 10.98 -0.39 -4.74
C VAL A 37 10.77 -0.77 -6.21
N LEU A 38 11.82 -1.32 -6.83
CA LEU A 38 11.76 -1.84 -8.19
C LEU A 38 11.06 -3.22 -8.22
N PRO A 39 10.05 -3.43 -9.08
CA PRO A 39 9.24 -4.66 -9.07
C PRO A 39 10.00 -5.92 -9.51
N ASN A 40 11.06 -5.77 -10.30
CA ASN A 40 11.79 -6.91 -10.87
C ASN A 40 12.86 -7.47 -9.93
N CYS A 41 13.36 -6.67 -8.99
CA CYS A 41 14.53 -7.02 -8.19
C CYS A 41 14.49 -6.55 -6.73
N ASN A 42 13.38 -5.94 -6.31
CA ASN A 42 13.10 -5.48 -4.94
C ASN A 42 14.13 -4.50 -4.35
N HIS A 43 15.02 -3.93 -5.18
CA HIS A 43 15.95 -2.91 -4.71
C HIS A 43 15.25 -1.56 -4.55
N ALA A 44 15.67 -0.83 -3.52
CA ALA A 44 15.04 0.42 -3.12
C ALA A 44 15.97 1.63 -3.28
N MET A 45 15.43 2.75 -3.75
CA MET A 45 16.11 4.05 -3.81
C MET A 45 15.08 5.17 -3.80
N CYS A 46 15.48 6.42 -3.56
CA CYS A 46 14.53 7.54 -3.65
C CYS A 46 14.13 7.81 -5.12
N LEU A 47 12.94 8.41 -5.29
CA LEU A 47 12.37 8.67 -6.63
C LEU A 47 13.28 9.57 -7.48
N LYS A 48 13.97 10.55 -6.86
CA LYS A 48 14.93 11.42 -7.54
C LYS A 48 16.09 10.62 -8.14
N CYS A 49 16.75 9.79 -7.33
CA CYS A 49 17.86 8.95 -7.81
C CYS A 49 17.42 7.96 -8.88
N TYR A 50 16.20 7.41 -8.78
CA TYR A 50 15.64 6.57 -9.82
C TYR A 50 15.50 7.30 -11.16
N HIS A 51 14.91 8.51 -11.17
CA HIS A 51 14.73 9.27 -12.41
C HIS A 51 16.07 9.67 -13.04
N GLU A 52 17.00 10.17 -12.24
CA GLU A 52 18.35 10.54 -12.70
C GLU A 52 19.09 9.33 -13.28
N TRP A 53 18.99 8.17 -12.62
CA TRP A 53 19.61 6.95 -13.09
C TRP A 53 18.94 6.41 -14.36
N ARG A 54 17.60 6.34 -14.41
CA ARG A 54 16.83 5.85 -15.57
C ARG A 54 17.09 6.65 -16.83
N ALA A 55 17.39 7.95 -16.69
CA ALA A 55 17.78 8.81 -17.81
C ALA A 55 19.14 8.42 -18.42
N ARG A 56 20.02 7.75 -17.66
CA ARG A 56 21.35 7.31 -18.09
C ARG A 56 21.40 5.82 -18.43
N SER A 57 20.69 4.98 -17.69
CA SER A 57 20.67 3.53 -17.85
C SER A 57 19.29 2.93 -17.56
N GLN A 58 18.84 2.03 -18.42
CA GLN A 58 17.62 1.25 -18.26
C GLN A 58 17.88 -0.05 -17.48
N SER A 59 18.65 0.03 -16.39
CA SER A 59 19.02 -1.09 -15.52
C SER A 59 18.92 -0.70 -14.04
N CYS A 60 18.74 -1.65 -13.14
CA CYS A 60 18.86 -1.40 -11.71
C CYS A 60 20.30 -0.94 -11.37
N PRO A 61 20.50 0.13 -10.59
CA PRO A 61 21.84 0.59 -10.20
C PRO A 61 22.57 -0.40 -9.28
N PHE A 62 21.84 -1.28 -8.60
CA PHE A 62 22.38 -2.23 -7.62
C PHE A 62 22.72 -3.59 -8.24
N CYS A 63 21.76 -4.20 -8.96
CA CYS A 63 21.91 -5.56 -9.51
C CYS A 63 22.01 -5.61 -11.04
N ARG A 64 21.84 -4.48 -11.74
CA ARG A 64 21.84 -4.38 -13.22
C ARG A 64 20.70 -5.11 -13.95
N ASP A 65 19.68 -5.60 -13.24
CA ASP A 65 18.46 -6.12 -13.87
C ASP A 65 17.79 -5.09 -14.77
N SER A 66 17.17 -5.54 -15.85
CA SER A 66 16.60 -4.64 -16.86
C SER A 66 15.34 -3.91 -16.36
N LEU A 67 15.27 -2.61 -16.66
CA LEU A 67 14.14 -1.72 -16.38
C LEU A 67 13.37 -1.30 -17.65
N LYS A 68 13.67 -1.90 -18.81
CA LYS A 68 13.08 -1.51 -20.11
C LYS A 68 11.54 -1.60 -20.18
N ARG A 69 10.93 -2.37 -19.28
CA ARG A 69 9.46 -2.58 -19.20
C ARG A 69 8.88 -2.06 -17.89
N VAL A 70 9.60 -1.20 -17.18
CA VAL A 70 9.18 -0.63 -15.89
C VAL A 70 8.85 0.84 -16.11
N ASP A 71 7.59 1.19 -15.91
CA ASP A 71 7.07 2.56 -15.94
C ASP A 71 6.81 3.08 -14.52
N SER A 72 6.45 4.36 -14.40
CA SER A 72 6.24 5.01 -13.11
C SER A 72 5.11 4.38 -12.29
N CYS A 73 4.13 3.75 -12.94
CA CYS A 73 3.02 3.07 -12.29
C CYS A 73 3.41 1.71 -11.69
N ASP A 74 4.55 1.15 -12.09
CA ASP A 74 5.05 -0.14 -11.59
C ASP A 74 5.93 0.02 -10.33
N LEU A 75 6.17 1.26 -9.89
CA LEU A 75 7.01 1.59 -8.76
C LEU A 75 6.19 1.58 -7.47
N TRP A 76 6.69 0.87 -6.47
CA TRP A 76 6.01 0.74 -5.18
C TRP A 76 6.65 1.71 -4.19
N VAL A 77 5.84 2.54 -3.54
CA VAL A 77 6.34 3.40 -2.45
C VAL A 77 6.59 2.52 -1.23
N LEU A 78 7.81 2.57 -0.70
CA LEU A 78 8.15 1.93 0.56
C LEU A 78 7.65 2.83 1.70
N THR A 79 6.59 2.39 2.37
CA THR A 79 6.04 3.06 3.55
C THR A 79 6.92 2.79 4.76
N ASP A 80 7.31 3.84 5.48
CA ASP A 80 7.96 3.71 6.78
C ASP A 80 6.90 3.44 7.87
N SER A 81 7.33 2.91 9.01
CA SER A 81 6.61 2.83 10.27
C SER A 81 5.90 4.13 10.67
N ARG A 82 6.47 5.29 10.31
CA ARG A 82 5.89 6.62 10.53
C ARG A 82 4.71 6.94 9.62
N ASP A 83 4.65 6.32 8.44
CA ASP A 83 3.57 6.49 7.46
C ASP A 83 2.37 5.58 7.76
N VAL A 84 2.52 4.66 8.73
CA VAL A 84 1.45 3.74 9.14
C VAL A 84 0.44 4.52 9.99
N VAL A 85 -0.66 4.91 9.37
CA VAL A 85 -1.83 5.43 10.08
C VAL A 85 -2.40 4.33 10.98
N ASP A 86 -2.75 4.68 12.22
CA ASP A 86 -3.30 3.73 13.17
C ASP A 86 -4.57 3.05 12.60
N MET A 87 -4.74 1.76 12.92
CA MET A 87 -5.84 0.96 12.38
C MET A 87 -7.23 1.50 12.76
N GLU A 88 -7.34 2.23 13.88
CA GLU A 88 -8.59 2.86 14.30
C GLU A 88 -8.96 4.02 13.35
N THR A 89 -8.01 4.88 13.01
CA THR A 89 -8.18 5.96 12.03
C THR A 89 -8.51 5.41 10.65
N VAL A 90 -7.78 4.39 10.18
CA VAL A 90 -8.06 3.73 8.88
C VAL A 90 -9.49 3.19 8.84
N THR A 91 -9.90 2.48 9.90
CA THR A 91 -11.25 1.91 10.00
C THR A 91 -12.32 3.01 10.00
N ARG A 92 -12.13 4.06 10.80
CA ARG A 92 -13.05 5.20 10.88
C ARG A 92 -13.24 5.87 9.52
N GLU A 93 -12.16 6.13 8.79
CA GLU A 93 -12.25 6.74 7.47
C GLU A 93 -12.90 5.81 6.43
N ASN A 94 -12.58 4.52 6.46
CA ASN A 94 -13.18 3.54 5.56
C ASN A 94 -14.69 3.42 5.78
N LEU A 95 -15.14 3.39 7.03
CA LEU A 95 -16.57 3.43 7.36
C LEU A 95 -17.23 4.70 6.83
N ARG A 96 -16.58 5.86 7.00
CA ARG A 96 -17.09 7.13 6.47
C ARG A 96 -17.25 7.10 4.94
N ARG A 97 -16.25 6.60 4.21
CA ARG A 97 -16.31 6.44 2.74
C ARG A 97 -17.42 5.47 2.33
N LEU A 98 -17.58 4.36 3.06
CA LEU A 98 -18.64 3.38 2.82
C LEU A 98 -20.02 4.00 2.98
N PHE A 99 -20.29 4.70 4.07
CA PHE A 99 -21.59 5.35 4.28
C PHE A 99 -21.88 6.40 3.21
N MET A 100 -20.89 7.23 2.86
CA MET A 100 -21.03 8.20 1.75
C MET A 100 -21.29 7.54 0.39
N TYR A 101 -20.76 6.34 0.15
CA TYR A 101 -21.06 5.58 -1.06
C TYR A 101 -22.49 5.06 -1.04
N ILE A 102 -22.93 4.47 0.07
CA ILE A 102 -24.30 3.97 0.26
C ILE A 102 -25.33 5.08 0.05
N ASP A 103 -25.10 6.27 0.63
CA ASP A 103 -26.00 7.42 0.48
C ASP A 103 -26.12 7.91 -0.97
N LYS A 104 -25.11 7.65 -1.80
CA LYS A 104 -25.09 8.01 -3.22
C LYS A 104 -25.65 6.91 -4.14
N LEU A 105 -25.99 5.74 -3.61
CA LEU A 105 -26.59 4.69 -4.43
C LEU A 105 -28.00 5.09 -4.84
N PRO A 106 -28.36 4.93 -6.13
CA PRO A 106 -29.72 5.19 -6.57
C PRO A 106 -30.69 4.23 -5.87
N LEU A 107 -31.83 4.75 -5.43
CA LEU A 107 -32.93 3.93 -4.92
C LEU A 107 -33.50 3.09 -6.07
N ILE A 108 -33.20 1.80 -6.08
CA ILE A 108 -33.83 0.84 -6.99
C ILE A 108 -35.19 0.48 -6.37
N ILE A 109 -36.24 1.16 -6.79
CA ILE A 109 -37.62 0.78 -6.45
C ILE A 109 -38.05 -0.26 -7.47
N PRO A 110 -38.40 -1.50 -7.07
CA PRO A 110 -38.97 -2.47 -8.00
C PRO A 110 -40.33 -1.96 -8.53
N ASP A 111 -40.53 -2.01 -9.84
CA ASP A 111 -41.75 -1.53 -10.53
C ASP A 111 -43.04 -2.29 -10.14
N SER A 112 -42.97 -3.32 -9.29
CA SER A 112 -44.07 -4.26 -9.04
C SER A 112 -45.02 -3.88 -7.90
N LEU A 113 -45.06 -2.62 -7.46
CA LEU A 113 -45.97 -2.18 -6.38
C LEU A 113 -47.27 -1.50 -6.87
N PHE A 114 -47.46 -1.37 -8.18
CA PHE A 114 -48.73 -0.94 -8.78
C PHE A 114 -49.39 -2.08 -9.54
N ASP A 115 -49.83 -3.11 -8.82
CA ASP A 115 -50.92 -3.96 -9.31
C ASP A 115 -52.17 -3.57 -8.51
N PRO A 116 -53.00 -2.63 -9.00
CA PRO A 116 -54.25 -2.33 -8.34
C PRO A 116 -55.14 -3.55 -8.54
N TYR A 117 -55.42 -4.25 -7.44
CA TYR A 117 -56.47 -5.25 -7.31
C TYR A 117 -57.61 -4.93 -8.28
N ASP A 118 -57.68 -5.67 -9.40
CA ASP A 118 -58.78 -5.61 -10.37
C ASP A 118 -60.00 -6.26 -9.72
N SER A 119 -60.51 -5.54 -8.71
CA SER A 119 -61.86 -5.67 -8.24
C SER A 119 -62.76 -5.18 -9.36
N HIS A 120 -63.55 -6.14 -9.86
CA HIS A 120 -64.79 -6.01 -10.61
C HIS A 120 -64.66 -6.06 -12.12
N LEU A 121 -64.94 -7.24 -12.72
CA LEU A 121 -66.00 -7.39 -13.72
C LEU A 121 -66.51 -8.85 -13.76
N ARG A 122 -67.72 -9.02 -13.20
CA ARG A 122 -68.83 -9.94 -13.55
C ARG A 122 -68.57 -11.38 -13.99
#